data_AF-A0A162N0B5-F1
#
_entry.id   AF-A0A162N0B5-F1
#
_cell.length_a   1.000
_cell.length_b   1.000
_cell.length_c   1.000
_cell.angle_alpha   90.00
_cell.angle_beta   90.00
_cell.angle_gamma   90.00
#
_symmetry.space_group_name_H-M   'P 1'
#
loop_
_entity.id
_entity.type
_entity.pdbx_description
1 polymer ?
#
loop_
_entity_poly.entity_id
_entity_poly.type
_entity_poly.pdbx_seq_one_letter_code
_entity_poly.pdbx_strand_id
1 'polypeptide(L)'
;MSDADKPFILPPREIDEYPSFSETTENLRLRISSLTTSDTKAALDICQTFCVTVQEGILIGHVSTEDMLVALSPFDSASLQVITDMGISGKVFSMIRSSIAEALEATQLSRPHAVPDEMWAAMFKFVAAINGRFHDVSCFNRLLTTMPESVRATISDDTLFTYTKTFVQSQATRDHRNPAWQWCCAKIGSALGQLNDSQRLALFTRMNKYVRNARCDTDTRMRVSFAWLLIQAYDARLSTESFIKIYKTNSERHMDHNGYRIWQLAVAHLHSRGMLPKDAHRRVAGWNFYDSLPQRWTLLAKSLSTTENADAKMASLCGFLAGIGETWHLIEGLIAAHAEAPCTEMLRAVANASDKLDITIALHIAANDTKHGNHLLCAEPGKTTEGHFETFMAYPKAESFAWRAIKAQGGTVESKMELIDLLSEMYASSATLSRSQRIRRARRAVAYQVALVGRISPTVLRSVIAAVTLDLDEGHWGRETHLRWATGLVRDHVSPEAAAEMQKQLQGWRHLIQDATPRIPTSGRVSATESGGGLDKVDAFCTSQLRDSLKSERRGPSALSNRFIRG
;
A
#
# COMPACT_ATOMS: atom_id res chain seq x y z
N MET A 1 1.29 -28.89 4.35
CA MET A 1 -0.03 -29.33 3.83
C MET A 1 -0.56 -30.33 4.83
N SER A 2 -1.71 -30.03 5.45
CA SER A 2 -2.40 -30.96 6.35
C SER A 2 -3.15 -31.98 5.49
N ASP A 3 -3.30 -33.22 5.96
CA ASP A 3 -4.04 -34.28 5.26
C ASP A 3 -5.53 -33.94 5.02
N ALA A 4 -6.03 -32.81 5.55
CA ALA A 4 -7.36 -32.27 5.28
C ALA A 4 -7.53 -31.51 3.94
N ASP A 5 -6.45 -31.28 3.19
CA ASP A 5 -6.47 -30.56 1.89
C ASP A 5 -6.40 -31.50 0.66
N LYS A 6 -6.47 -32.82 0.84
CA LYS A 6 -6.54 -33.77 -0.29
C LYS A 6 -8.01 -33.96 -0.70
N PRO A 7 -8.38 -33.77 -1.98
CA PRO A 7 -9.71 -34.16 -2.44
C PRO A 7 -9.85 -35.67 -2.25
N PHE A 8 -10.75 -36.08 -1.37
CA PHE A 8 -11.15 -37.48 -1.20
C PHE A 8 -11.98 -37.87 -2.42
N ILE A 9 -11.31 -38.19 -3.52
CA ILE A 9 -11.93 -38.82 -4.68
C ILE A 9 -11.84 -40.33 -4.41
N LEU A 10 -12.86 -40.89 -3.77
CA LEU A 10 -13.05 -42.33 -3.78
C LEU A 10 -13.33 -42.77 -5.24
N PRO A 11 -12.81 -43.92 -5.69
CA PRO A 11 -13.20 -44.46 -6.98
C PRO A 11 -14.72 -44.69 -7.01
N PRO A 12 -15.43 -44.38 -8.12
CA PRO A 12 -16.87 -44.55 -8.19
C PRO A 12 -17.26 -46.01 -7.94
N ARG A 13 -18.31 -46.25 -7.14
CA ARG A 13 -18.99 -47.54 -7.09
C ARG A 13 -19.58 -47.88 -8.47
N GLU A 14 -19.76 -49.18 -8.75
CA GLU A 14 -20.38 -49.63 -9.99
C GLU A 14 -21.80 -49.04 -10.15
N ILE A 15 -22.20 -48.77 -11.40
CA ILE A 15 -23.40 -48.00 -11.78
C ILE A 15 -24.70 -48.62 -11.20
N ASP A 16 -24.72 -49.92 -10.94
CA ASP A 16 -25.89 -50.66 -10.48
C ASP A 16 -26.10 -50.62 -8.95
N GLU A 17 -25.20 -50.01 -8.17
CA GLU A 17 -25.26 -49.95 -6.70
C GLU A 17 -25.64 -48.57 -6.12
N TYR A 18 -25.95 -47.58 -6.96
CA TYR A 18 -26.28 -46.24 -6.46
C TYR A 18 -27.70 -46.21 -5.85
N PRO A 19 -27.86 -45.86 -4.57
CA PRO A 19 -29.17 -45.84 -3.92
C PRO A 19 -30.07 -44.77 -4.54
N SER A 20 -31.39 -45.01 -4.54
CA SER A 20 -32.32 -43.97 -5.01
C SER A 20 -32.17 -42.70 -4.17
N PHE A 21 -32.25 -41.52 -4.79
CA PHE A 21 -32.07 -40.25 -4.08
C PHE A 21 -33.16 -40.03 -3.00
N SER A 22 -34.39 -40.49 -3.28
CA SER A 22 -35.49 -40.47 -2.32
C SER A 22 -35.17 -41.29 -1.07
N GLU A 23 -34.68 -42.52 -1.23
CA GLU A 23 -34.29 -43.40 -0.12
C GLU A 23 -33.12 -42.81 0.68
N THR A 24 -32.14 -42.21 -0.02
CA THR A 24 -30.99 -41.53 0.61
C THR A 24 -31.45 -40.37 1.52
N THR A 25 -32.42 -39.58 1.06
CA THR A 25 -32.98 -38.45 1.81
C THR A 25 -33.86 -38.92 2.97
N GLU A 26 -34.67 -39.96 2.77
CA GLU A 26 -35.51 -40.54 3.81
C GLU A 26 -34.66 -41.18 4.92
N ASN A 27 -33.60 -41.90 4.56
CA ASN A 27 -32.65 -42.46 5.51
C ASN A 27 -31.96 -41.37 6.35
N LEU A 28 -31.55 -40.26 5.73
CA LEU A 28 -31.03 -39.10 6.45
C LEU A 28 -32.03 -38.59 7.51
N ARG A 29 -33.29 -38.35 7.11
CA ARG A 29 -34.34 -37.84 8.00
C ARG A 29 -34.64 -38.80 9.16
N LEU A 30 -34.73 -40.10 8.87
CA LEU A 30 -34.95 -41.13 9.89
C LEU A 30 -33.79 -41.18 10.89
N ARG A 31 -32.54 -41.17 10.41
CA ARG A 31 -31.37 -41.23 11.28
C ARG A 31 -31.24 -39.97 12.14
N ILE A 32 -31.47 -38.78 11.59
CA ILE A 32 -31.45 -37.53 12.35
C ILE A 32 -32.58 -37.48 13.39
N SER A 33 -33.81 -37.85 13.02
CA SER A 33 -34.94 -37.84 13.95
C SER A 33 -34.80 -38.85 15.09
N SER A 34 -33.99 -39.91 14.90
CA SER A 34 -33.66 -40.89 15.93
C SER A 34 -32.57 -40.44 16.92
N LEU A 35 -31.88 -39.32 16.67
CA LEU A 35 -30.84 -38.82 17.56
C LEU A 35 -31.42 -38.23 18.85
N THR A 36 -30.69 -38.41 19.94
CA THR A 36 -30.90 -37.60 21.15
C THR A 36 -30.50 -36.15 20.87
N THR A 37 -31.30 -35.19 21.34
CA THR A 37 -31.19 -33.73 21.07
C THR A 37 -29.85 -33.07 21.40
N SER A 38 -28.90 -33.77 22.02
CA SER A 38 -27.57 -33.28 22.38
C SER A 38 -26.40 -33.89 21.59
N ASP A 39 -26.64 -34.89 20.71
CA ASP A 39 -25.55 -35.57 20.00
C ASP A 39 -25.12 -34.84 18.72
N THR A 40 -24.34 -33.78 18.92
CA THR A 40 -23.82 -32.92 17.85
C THR A 40 -22.91 -33.68 16.89
N LYS A 41 -22.10 -34.62 17.41
CA LYS A 41 -21.10 -35.33 16.60
C LYS A 41 -21.79 -36.34 15.69
N ALA A 42 -22.73 -37.13 16.23
CA ALA A 42 -23.49 -38.07 15.41
C ALA A 42 -24.30 -37.36 14.31
N ALA A 43 -24.88 -36.19 14.60
CA ALA A 43 -25.58 -35.40 13.59
C ALA A 43 -24.65 -35.00 12.42
N LEU A 44 -23.42 -34.56 12.72
CA LEU A 44 -22.42 -34.23 11.70
C LEU A 44 -21.97 -35.46 10.90
N ASP A 45 -21.71 -36.58 11.57
CA ASP A 45 -21.26 -37.83 10.91
C ASP A 45 -22.35 -38.40 9.98
N ILE A 46 -23.62 -38.34 10.38
CA ILE A 46 -24.77 -38.73 9.56
C ILE A 46 -24.86 -37.82 8.32
N CYS A 47 -24.77 -36.51 8.51
CA CYS A 47 -24.83 -35.55 7.40
C CYS A 47 -23.63 -35.68 6.46
N GLN A 48 -22.44 -35.99 6.98
CA GLN A 48 -21.26 -36.26 6.18
C GLN A 48 -21.46 -37.48 5.28
N THR A 49 -22.07 -38.55 5.81
CA THR A 49 -22.40 -39.74 5.01
C THR A 49 -23.34 -39.39 3.86
N PHE A 50 -24.40 -38.63 4.14
CA PHE A 50 -25.32 -38.12 3.12
C PHE A 50 -24.60 -37.26 2.07
N CYS A 51 -23.70 -36.37 2.50
CA CYS A 51 -22.92 -35.53 1.58
C CYS A 51 -22.10 -36.38 0.60
N VAL A 52 -21.41 -37.41 1.09
CA VAL A 52 -20.60 -38.30 0.24
C VAL A 52 -21.46 -38.98 -0.82
N THR A 53 -22.63 -39.51 -0.44
CA THR A 53 -23.54 -40.15 -1.40
C THR A 53 -24.03 -39.16 -2.46
N VAL A 54 -24.44 -37.95 -2.07
CA VAL A 54 -24.88 -36.92 -3.03
C VAL A 54 -23.74 -36.49 -3.95
N GLN A 55 -22.52 -36.34 -3.43
CA GLN A 55 -21.34 -36.00 -4.22
C GLN A 55 -21.05 -37.06 -5.28
N GLU A 56 -21.04 -38.33 -4.89
CA GLU A 56 -20.89 -39.46 -5.81
C GLU A 56 -21.97 -39.42 -6.89
N GLY A 57 -23.23 -39.24 -6.50
CA GLY A 57 -24.36 -39.16 -7.43
C GLY A 57 -24.25 -38.03 -8.46
N ILE A 58 -23.78 -36.85 -8.06
CA ILE A 58 -23.51 -35.73 -8.97
C ILE A 58 -22.35 -36.06 -9.92
N LEU A 59 -21.30 -36.74 -9.45
CA LEU A 59 -20.15 -37.14 -10.27
C LEU A 59 -20.52 -38.16 -11.35
N ILE A 60 -21.43 -39.09 -11.03
CA ILE A 60 -21.89 -40.12 -11.96
C ILE A 60 -23.12 -39.70 -12.79
N GLY A 61 -23.74 -38.55 -12.50
CA GLY A 61 -24.88 -38.01 -13.25
C GLY A 61 -26.24 -38.58 -12.85
N HIS A 62 -26.36 -39.17 -11.65
CA HIS A 62 -27.60 -39.76 -11.13
C HIS A 62 -28.45 -38.80 -10.30
N VAL A 63 -27.94 -37.60 -9.98
CA VAL A 63 -28.68 -36.56 -9.25
C VAL A 63 -29.21 -35.55 -10.25
N SER A 64 -30.55 -35.38 -10.30
CA SER A 64 -31.20 -34.34 -11.11
C SER A 64 -31.07 -32.95 -10.48
N THR A 65 -31.44 -31.90 -11.23
CA THR A 65 -31.48 -30.52 -10.71
C THR A 65 -32.45 -30.40 -9.53
N GLU A 66 -33.61 -31.06 -9.62
CA GLU A 66 -34.65 -31.12 -8.60
C GLU A 66 -34.15 -31.85 -7.34
N ASP A 67 -33.49 -32.99 -7.52
CA ASP A 67 -32.90 -33.75 -6.42
C ASP A 67 -31.81 -32.93 -5.70
N MET A 68 -30.96 -32.22 -6.44
CA MET A 68 -29.98 -31.32 -5.85
C MET A 68 -30.66 -30.21 -5.03
N LEU A 69 -31.75 -29.62 -5.53
CA LEU A 69 -32.51 -28.61 -4.77
C LEU A 69 -33.10 -29.17 -3.47
N VAL A 70 -33.59 -30.40 -3.49
CA VAL A 70 -34.04 -31.11 -2.28
C VAL A 70 -32.85 -31.36 -1.34
N ALA A 71 -31.69 -31.77 -1.88
CA ALA A 71 -30.48 -32.04 -1.11
C ALA A 71 -29.98 -30.79 -0.36
N LEU A 72 -30.18 -29.60 -0.91
CA LEU A 72 -29.75 -28.33 -0.29
C LEU A 72 -30.54 -27.93 0.96
N SER A 73 -31.74 -28.49 1.14
CA SER A 73 -32.57 -28.35 2.34
C SER A 73 -33.27 -29.68 2.67
N PRO A 74 -32.52 -30.71 3.13
CA PRO A 74 -33.04 -32.07 3.11
C PRO A 74 -33.93 -32.39 4.32
N PHE A 75 -33.92 -31.56 5.37
CA PHE A 75 -34.63 -31.82 6.62
C PHE A 75 -36.11 -31.45 6.56
N ASP A 76 -36.95 -32.31 7.12
CA ASP A 76 -38.35 -32.04 7.42
C ASP A 76 -38.51 -31.43 8.83
N SER A 77 -39.75 -31.09 9.18
CA SER A 77 -40.07 -30.48 10.49
C SER A 77 -39.61 -31.35 11.67
N ALA A 78 -39.68 -32.68 11.57
CA ALA A 78 -39.27 -33.59 12.63
C ALA A 78 -37.75 -33.59 12.82
N SER A 79 -36.99 -33.67 11.73
CA SER A 79 -35.53 -33.61 11.76
C SER A 79 -35.02 -32.26 12.30
N LEU A 80 -35.69 -31.16 11.93
CA LEU A 80 -35.35 -29.81 12.41
C LEU A 80 -35.59 -29.63 13.91
N GLN A 81 -36.56 -30.35 14.51
CA GLN A 81 -36.77 -30.32 15.96
C GLN A 81 -35.63 -30.97 16.76
N VAL A 82 -34.93 -31.93 16.15
CA VAL A 82 -33.76 -32.56 16.79
C VAL A 82 -32.52 -31.67 16.67
N ILE A 83 -32.34 -30.98 15.54
CA ILE A 83 -31.24 -30.03 15.30
C ILE A 83 -31.69 -28.59 15.59
N THR A 84 -32.22 -28.35 16.78
CA THR A 84 -32.72 -27.01 17.19
C THR A 84 -31.61 -26.02 17.53
N ASP A 85 -30.41 -26.49 17.84
CA ASP A 85 -29.25 -25.62 18.04
C ASP A 85 -28.89 -24.92 16.72
N MET A 86 -29.05 -23.59 16.72
CA MET A 86 -28.75 -22.71 15.58
C MET A 86 -27.32 -22.84 15.07
N GLY A 87 -26.35 -23.12 15.95
CA GLY A 87 -24.95 -23.34 15.59
C GLY A 87 -24.73 -24.68 14.90
N ILE A 88 -25.40 -25.75 15.34
CA ILE A 88 -25.31 -27.08 14.71
C ILE A 88 -26.02 -27.07 13.36
N SER A 89 -27.25 -26.57 13.32
CA SER A 89 -28.04 -26.43 12.09
C SER A 89 -27.29 -25.63 11.02
N GLY A 90 -26.68 -24.50 11.41
CA GLY A 90 -25.86 -23.69 10.52
C GLY A 90 -24.65 -24.43 9.94
N LYS A 91 -23.93 -25.20 10.78
CA LYS A 91 -22.79 -26.02 10.33
C LYS A 91 -23.21 -27.14 9.38
N VAL A 92 -24.31 -27.83 9.68
CA VAL A 92 -24.83 -28.92 8.84
C VAL A 92 -25.24 -28.38 7.46
N PHE A 93 -26.03 -27.31 7.40
CA PHE A 93 -26.41 -26.72 6.12
C PHE A 93 -25.20 -26.19 5.35
N SER A 94 -24.23 -25.59 6.04
CA SER A 94 -22.96 -25.15 5.43
C SER A 94 -22.20 -26.32 4.81
N MET A 95 -22.12 -27.45 5.51
CA MET A 95 -21.43 -28.66 5.06
C MET A 95 -22.09 -29.19 3.79
N ILE A 96 -23.41 -29.42 3.82
CA ILE A 96 -24.18 -29.94 2.68
C ILE A 96 -24.01 -29.06 1.44
N ARG A 97 -24.21 -27.74 1.58
CA ARG A 97 -24.08 -26.81 0.46
C ARG A 97 -22.66 -26.74 -0.09
N SER A 98 -21.67 -26.78 0.79
CA SER A 98 -20.26 -26.80 0.38
C SER A 98 -20.00 -28.07 -0.40
N SER A 99 -20.32 -29.25 0.16
CA SER A 99 -20.15 -30.57 -0.45
C SER A 99 -20.76 -30.66 -1.86
N ILE A 100 -22.00 -30.17 -2.04
CA ILE A 100 -22.65 -30.12 -3.35
C ILE A 100 -21.89 -29.20 -4.30
N ALA A 101 -21.50 -27.99 -3.87
CA ALA A 101 -20.70 -27.10 -4.72
C ALA A 101 -19.32 -27.70 -5.08
N GLU A 102 -18.69 -28.48 -4.20
CA GLU A 102 -17.45 -29.20 -4.51
C GLU A 102 -17.68 -30.32 -5.53
N ALA A 103 -18.82 -31.01 -5.45
CA ALA A 103 -19.20 -32.03 -6.44
C ALA A 103 -19.34 -31.40 -7.82
N LEU A 104 -20.08 -30.29 -7.94
CA LEU A 104 -20.27 -29.61 -9.21
C LEU A 104 -18.93 -29.15 -9.81
N GLU A 105 -18.04 -28.59 -8.98
CA GLU A 105 -16.68 -28.23 -9.41
C GLU A 105 -15.88 -29.45 -9.87
N ALA A 106 -15.84 -30.53 -9.08
CA ALA A 106 -15.10 -31.74 -9.40
C ALA A 106 -15.62 -32.40 -10.68
N THR A 107 -16.94 -32.45 -10.87
CA THR A 107 -17.56 -32.94 -12.10
C THR A 107 -17.20 -32.06 -13.29
N GLN A 108 -17.25 -30.73 -13.15
CA GLN A 108 -16.89 -29.81 -14.24
C GLN A 108 -15.41 -29.88 -14.63
N LEU A 109 -14.51 -30.04 -13.66
CA LEU A 109 -13.07 -30.18 -13.90
C LEU A 109 -12.72 -31.52 -14.55
N SER A 110 -13.40 -32.60 -14.17
CA SER A 110 -13.14 -33.96 -14.69
C SER A 110 -13.86 -34.23 -16.02
N ARG A 111 -15.07 -33.72 -16.17
CA ARG A 111 -15.96 -33.92 -17.33
C ARG A 111 -16.64 -32.59 -17.68
N PRO A 112 -15.99 -31.74 -18.49
CA PRO A 112 -16.62 -30.52 -18.97
C PRO A 112 -17.96 -30.84 -19.65
N HIS A 113 -19.02 -30.10 -19.31
CA HIS A 113 -20.40 -30.27 -19.80
C HIS A 113 -21.21 -31.44 -19.19
N ALA A 114 -20.67 -32.20 -18.23
CA ALA A 114 -21.46 -33.22 -17.54
C ALA A 114 -22.47 -32.64 -16.54
N VAL A 115 -22.20 -31.44 -16.00
CA VAL A 115 -23.15 -30.72 -15.14
C VAL A 115 -24.07 -29.84 -16.01
N PRO A 116 -25.40 -30.03 -15.98
CA PRO A 116 -26.33 -29.20 -16.73
C PRO A 116 -26.27 -27.72 -16.31
N ASP A 117 -26.43 -26.82 -17.29
CA ASP A 117 -26.46 -25.36 -17.05
C ASP A 117 -27.56 -24.96 -16.05
N GLU A 118 -28.71 -25.63 -16.11
CA GLU A 118 -29.83 -25.42 -15.18
C GLU A 118 -29.46 -25.74 -13.73
N MET A 119 -28.63 -26.75 -13.51
CA MET A 119 -28.17 -27.15 -12.18
C MET A 119 -27.26 -26.07 -11.57
N TRP A 120 -26.34 -25.52 -12.38
CA TRP A 120 -25.51 -24.38 -11.98
C TRP A 120 -26.36 -23.15 -11.63
N ALA A 121 -27.32 -22.80 -12.48
CA ALA A 121 -28.21 -21.67 -12.26
C ALA A 121 -29.09 -21.85 -11.01
N ALA A 122 -29.63 -23.04 -10.79
CA ALA A 122 -30.43 -23.39 -9.63
C ALA A 122 -29.63 -23.28 -8.32
N MET A 123 -28.41 -23.84 -8.29
CA MET A 123 -27.53 -23.76 -7.14
C MET A 123 -27.13 -22.31 -6.83
N PHE A 124 -26.78 -21.53 -7.85
CA PHE A 124 -26.46 -20.11 -7.66
C PHE A 124 -27.65 -19.32 -7.13
N LYS A 125 -28.84 -19.50 -7.70
CA LYS A 125 -30.07 -18.82 -7.26
C LYS A 125 -30.39 -19.17 -5.80
N PHE A 126 -30.21 -20.43 -5.41
CA PHE A 126 -30.40 -20.87 -4.03
C PHE A 126 -29.42 -20.17 -3.07
N VAL A 127 -28.12 -20.20 -3.37
CA VAL A 127 -27.08 -19.54 -2.56
C VAL A 127 -27.33 -18.02 -2.48
N ALA A 128 -27.75 -17.41 -3.59
CA ALA A 128 -28.07 -15.99 -3.63
C ALA A 128 -29.29 -15.64 -2.76
N ALA A 129 -30.32 -16.49 -2.74
CA ALA A 129 -31.57 -16.25 -2.01
C ALA A 129 -31.42 -16.35 -0.48
N ILE A 130 -30.47 -17.14 0.03
CA ILE A 130 -30.25 -17.31 1.48
C ILE A 130 -29.57 -16.08 2.12
N ASN A 131 -29.16 -15.10 1.31
CA ASN A 131 -28.91 -13.72 1.74
C ASN A 131 -27.83 -13.59 2.85
N GLY A 132 -26.62 -14.07 2.57
CA GLY A 132 -25.42 -13.58 3.25
C GLY A 132 -25.10 -14.20 4.61
N ARG A 133 -25.47 -15.46 4.86
CA ARG A 133 -24.86 -16.21 5.96
C ARG A 133 -23.37 -16.38 5.67
N PHE A 134 -22.54 -16.16 6.69
CA PHE A 134 -21.07 -16.26 6.62
C PHE A 134 -20.58 -17.55 5.95
N HIS A 135 -21.30 -18.65 6.18
CA HIS A 135 -21.01 -19.99 5.69
C HIS A 135 -21.15 -20.16 4.17
N ASP A 136 -21.97 -19.33 3.51
CA ASP A 136 -22.29 -19.50 2.09
C ASP A 136 -21.33 -18.72 1.16
N VAL A 137 -20.39 -17.96 1.73
CA VAL A 137 -19.39 -17.18 0.99
C VAL A 137 -18.43 -18.08 0.20
N SER A 138 -18.04 -19.22 0.79
CA SER A 138 -17.26 -20.24 0.09
C SER A 138 -17.99 -20.78 -1.12
N CYS A 139 -19.28 -21.12 -0.96
CA CYS A 139 -20.11 -21.65 -2.03
C CYS A 139 -20.23 -20.62 -3.14
N PHE A 140 -20.60 -19.37 -2.83
CA PHE A 140 -20.69 -18.31 -3.82
C PHE A 140 -19.40 -18.11 -4.62
N ASN A 141 -18.25 -18.03 -3.92
CA ASN A 141 -16.97 -17.91 -4.59
C ASN A 141 -16.69 -19.11 -5.50
N ARG A 142 -16.89 -20.33 -4.99
CA ARG A 142 -16.65 -21.56 -5.76
C ARG A 142 -17.50 -21.57 -7.04
N LEU A 143 -18.81 -21.34 -6.91
CA LEU A 143 -19.73 -21.27 -8.03
C LEU A 143 -19.28 -20.25 -9.09
N LEU A 144 -18.96 -19.01 -8.70
CA LEU A 144 -18.52 -18.01 -9.68
C LEU A 144 -17.14 -18.32 -10.29
N THR A 145 -16.27 -19.08 -9.62
CA THR A 145 -14.97 -19.46 -10.17
C THR A 145 -15.02 -20.68 -11.09
N THR A 146 -15.99 -21.58 -10.91
CA THR A 146 -16.01 -22.89 -11.59
C THR A 146 -17.12 -23.00 -12.62
N MET A 147 -18.21 -22.24 -12.46
CA MET A 147 -19.34 -22.25 -13.38
C MET A 147 -18.90 -21.86 -14.81
N PRO A 148 -19.43 -22.53 -15.85
CA PRO A 148 -19.17 -22.17 -17.23
C PRO A 148 -19.50 -20.70 -17.51
N GLU A 149 -18.71 -20.05 -18.38
CA GLU A 149 -18.90 -18.64 -18.70
C GLU A 149 -20.27 -18.35 -19.32
N SER A 150 -20.78 -19.27 -20.15
CA SER A 150 -22.12 -19.21 -20.74
C SER A 150 -23.20 -19.05 -19.66
N VAL A 151 -23.18 -19.90 -18.64
CA VAL A 151 -24.14 -19.87 -17.54
C VAL A 151 -23.95 -18.63 -16.68
N ARG A 152 -22.70 -18.32 -16.34
CA ARG A 152 -22.36 -17.15 -15.51
C ARG A 152 -22.84 -15.84 -16.15
N ALA A 153 -22.78 -15.72 -17.48
CA ALA A 153 -23.28 -14.57 -18.21
C ALA A 153 -24.81 -14.39 -18.15
N THR A 154 -25.56 -15.47 -17.87
CA THR A 154 -27.03 -15.41 -17.72
C THR A 154 -27.49 -14.95 -16.33
N ILE A 155 -26.58 -14.85 -15.36
CA ILE A 155 -26.90 -14.40 -14.01
C ILE A 155 -27.39 -12.95 -14.07
N SER A 156 -28.60 -12.72 -13.54
CA SER A 156 -29.21 -11.39 -13.46
C SER A 156 -28.41 -10.43 -12.58
N ASP A 157 -28.24 -9.20 -13.08
CA ASP A 157 -27.65 -8.08 -12.35
C ASP A 157 -28.35 -7.80 -11.01
N ASP A 158 -29.67 -8.02 -10.92
CA ASP A 158 -30.44 -7.83 -9.69
C ASP A 158 -30.06 -8.86 -8.62
N THR A 159 -29.83 -10.12 -9.03
CA THR A 159 -29.41 -11.18 -8.13
C THR A 159 -27.99 -10.92 -7.60
N LEU A 160 -27.06 -10.55 -8.49
CA LEU A 160 -25.69 -10.19 -8.10
C LEU A 160 -25.67 -8.98 -7.16
N PHE A 161 -26.45 -7.94 -7.48
CA PHE A 161 -26.55 -6.74 -6.65
C PHE A 161 -27.14 -7.06 -5.28
N THR A 162 -28.24 -7.80 -5.22
CA THR A 162 -28.91 -8.14 -3.95
C THR A 162 -27.99 -8.96 -3.05
N TYR A 163 -27.34 -9.99 -3.58
CA TYR A 163 -26.40 -10.80 -2.81
C TYR A 163 -25.22 -9.96 -2.29
N THR A 164 -24.57 -9.20 -3.18
CA THR A 164 -23.39 -8.38 -2.82
C THR A 164 -23.75 -7.31 -1.80
N LYS A 165 -24.90 -6.65 -1.97
CA LYS A 165 -25.44 -5.66 -1.03
C LYS A 165 -25.65 -6.29 0.34
N THR A 166 -26.38 -7.41 0.43
CA THR A 166 -26.67 -8.08 1.70
C THR A 166 -25.38 -8.55 2.38
N PHE A 167 -24.42 -9.08 1.61
CA PHE A 167 -23.10 -9.45 2.13
C PHE A 167 -22.37 -8.24 2.72
N VAL A 168 -22.29 -7.12 1.99
CA VAL A 168 -21.63 -5.89 2.47
C VAL A 168 -22.30 -5.36 3.74
N GLN A 169 -23.63 -5.37 3.81
CA GLN A 169 -24.38 -4.98 5.01
C GLN A 169 -24.05 -5.90 6.20
N SER A 170 -24.03 -7.22 5.98
CA SER A 170 -23.66 -8.22 6.98
C SER A 170 -22.22 -8.06 7.47
N GLN A 171 -21.28 -7.74 6.58
CA GLN A 171 -19.90 -7.47 6.99
C GLN A 171 -19.77 -6.17 7.77
N ALA A 172 -20.57 -5.15 7.46
CA ALA A 172 -20.54 -3.87 8.16
C ALA A 172 -21.00 -3.96 9.63
N THR A 173 -21.80 -4.95 10.00
CA THR A 173 -22.23 -5.15 11.40
C THR A 173 -21.22 -5.91 12.25
N ARG A 174 -20.17 -6.48 11.63
CA ARG A 174 -19.17 -7.34 12.30
C ARG A 174 -17.89 -6.57 12.59
N ASP A 175 -17.11 -7.09 13.54
CA ASP A 175 -15.77 -6.57 13.79
C ASP A 175 -14.82 -6.95 12.65
N HIS A 176 -14.37 -5.95 11.89
CA HIS A 176 -13.44 -6.11 10.78
C HIS A 176 -12.03 -6.55 11.22
N ARG A 177 -11.74 -6.52 12.53
CA ARG A 177 -10.52 -7.10 13.10
C ARG A 177 -10.52 -8.62 13.08
N ASN A 178 -11.69 -9.25 12.97
CA ASN A 178 -11.79 -10.69 12.80
C ASN A 178 -11.25 -11.09 11.41
N PRO A 179 -10.17 -11.89 11.31
CA PRO A 179 -9.63 -12.37 10.03
C PRO A 179 -10.60 -13.15 9.16
N ALA A 180 -11.63 -13.77 9.75
CA ALA A 180 -12.74 -14.35 8.98
C ALA A 180 -13.43 -13.30 8.08
N TRP A 181 -13.48 -12.04 8.53
CA TRP A 181 -13.98 -10.89 7.79
C TRP A 181 -13.16 -10.64 6.52
N GLN A 182 -11.84 -10.52 6.67
CA GLN A 182 -10.92 -10.29 5.55
C GLN A 182 -10.90 -11.46 4.57
N TRP A 183 -10.93 -12.70 5.08
CA TRP A 183 -11.05 -13.89 4.25
C TRP A 183 -12.34 -13.91 3.43
N CYS A 184 -13.48 -13.53 4.01
CA CYS A 184 -14.74 -13.42 3.26
C CYS A 184 -14.67 -12.34 2.18
N CYS A 185 -14.12 -11.16 2.48
CA CYS A 185 -13.93 -10.10 1.49
C CYS A 185 -13.01 -10.57 0.34
N ALA A 186 -11.97 -11.36 0.64
CA ALA A 186 -11.10 -11.94 -0.37
C ALA A 186 -11.83 -12.90 -1.30
N LYS A 187 -12.67 -13.79 -0.73
CA LYS A 187 -13.50 -14.72 -1.50
C LYS A 187 -14.50 -13.98 -2.39
N ILE A 188 -15.23 -13.00 -1.86
CA ILE A 188 -16.17 -12.23 -2.68
C ILE A 188 -15.42 -11.43 -3.75
N GLY A 189 -14.35 -10.72 -3.41
CA GLY A 189 -13.57 -9.94 -4.38
C GLY A 189 -13.01 -10.79 -5.53
N SER A 190 -12.45 -11.96 -5.20
CA SER A 190 -11.99 -12.93 -6.19
C SER A 190 -13.12 -13.43 -7.09
N ALA A 191 -14.28 -13.72 -6.51
CA ALA A 191 -15.46 -14.19 -7.23
C ALA A 191 -15.99 -13.12 -8.22
N LEU A 192 -16.06 -11.86 -7.79
CA LEU A 192 -16.48 -10.74 -8.64
C LEU A 192 -15.49 -10.45 -9.78
N GLY A 193 -14.21 -10.82 -9.61
CA GLY A 193 -13.22 -10.79 -10.68
C GLY A 193 -13.55 -11.71 -11.86
N GLN A 194 -14.36 -12.75 -11.64
CA GLN A 194 -14.74 -13.74 -12.66
C GLN A 194 -15.95 -13.34 -13.50
N LEU A 195 -16.64 -12.25 -13.14
CA LEU A 195 -17.75 -11.73 -13.93
C LEU A 195 -17.25 -11.13 -15.26
N ASN A 196 -18.09 -11.14 -16.29
CA ASN A 196 -17.77 -10.42 -17.52
C ASN A 196 -17.77 -8.89 -17.29
N ASP A 197 -17.24 -8.12 -18.25
CA ASP A 197 -17.08 -6.67 -18.09
C ASP A 197 -18.41 -5.93 -17.89
N SER A 198 -19.49 -6.36 -18.55
CA SER A 198 -20.80 -5.71 -18.45
C SER A 198 -21.45 -5.93 -17.09
N GLN A 199 -21.53 -7.18 -16.61
CA GLN A 199 -22.06 -7.53 -15.28
C GLN A 199 -21.27 -6.82 -14.17
N ARG A 200 -19.94 -6.80 -14.32
CA ARG A 200 -19.04 -6.16 -13.37
C ARG A 200 -19.26 -4.65 -13.31
N LEU A 201 -19.33 -3.97 -14.46
CA LEU A 201 -19.59 -2.54 -14.52
C LEU A 201 -20.96 -2.18 -13.93
N ALA A 202 -22.00 -2.95 -14.26
CA ALA A 202 -23.35 -2.77 -13.74
C ALA A 202 -23.39 -2.92 -12.21
N LEU A 203 -22.82 -4.01 -11.68
CA LEU A 203 -22.74 -4.28 -10.26
C LEU A 203 -21.97 -3.17 -9.52
N PHE A 204 -20.78 -2.80 -10.00
CA PHE A 204 -19.92 -1.84 -9.33
C PHE A 204 -20.55 -0.45 -9.32
N THR A 205 -21.21 -0.06 -10.41
CA THR A 205 -21.94 1.20 -10.50
C THR A 205 -23.09 1.25 -9.49
N ARG A 206 -23.93 0.20 -9.42
CA ARG A 206 -25.03 0.12 -8.45
C ARG A 206 -24.52 0.08 -7.01
N MET A 207 -23.48 -0.71 -6.72
CA MET A 207 -22.91 -0.81 -5.38
C MET A 207 -22.28 0.52 -4.93
N ASN A 208 -21.50 1.19 -5.79
CA ASN A 208 -20.94 2.51 -5.48
C ASN A 208 -22.06 3.54 -5.23
N LYS A 209 -23.14 3.53 -6.03
CA LYS A 209 -24.31 4.39 -5.79
C LYS A 209 -25.00 4.05 -4.47
N TYR A 210 -25.14 2.77 -4.14
CA TYR A 210 -25.76 2.32 -2.90
C TYR A 210 -24.96 2.75 -1.67
N VAL A 211 -23.65 2.48 -1.65
CA VAL A 211 -22.75 2.81 -0.54
C VAL A 211 -22.73 4.33 -0.28
N ARG A 212 -22.68 5.15 -1.33
CA ARG A 212 -22.69 6.62 -1.20
C ARG A 212 -24.01 7.18 -0.70
N ASN A 213 -25.13 6.58 -1.09
CA ASN A 213 -26.47 7.07 -0.76
C ASN A 213 -27.14 6.32 0.40
N ALA A 214 -26.39 5.51 1.15
CA ALA A 214 -26.92 4.75 2.26
C ALA A 214 -27.47 5.71 3.34
N ARG A 215 -28.80 5.73 3.50
CA ARG A 215 -29.51 6.47 4.55
C ARG A 215 -29.32 5.78 5.90
N CYS A 216 -28.13 5.91 6.43
CA CYS A 216 -27.71 5.40 7.73
C CYS A 216 -26.82 6.42 8.43
N ASP A 217 -26.55 6.20 9.71
CA ASP A 217 -25.61 6.99 10.50
C ASP A 217 -24.19 6.92 9.93
N THR A 218 -23.33 7.83 10.37
CA THR A 218 -21.97 7.98 9.83
C THR A 218 -21.10 6.74 10.06
N ASP A 219 -21.23 6.05 11.20
CA ASP A 219 -20.44 4.85 11.51
C ASP A 219 -20.85 3.68 10.61
N THR A 220 -22.15 3.41 10.50
CA THR A 220 -22.68 2.38 9.60
C THR A 220 -22.26 2.65 8.16
N ARG A 221 -22.34 3.91 7.69
CA ARG A 221 -21.92 4.30 6.33
C ARG A 221 -20.43 4.06 6.11
N MET A 222 -19.59 4.39 7.09
CA MET A 222 -18.16 4.14 7.05
C MET A 222 -17.87 2.63 6.96
N ARG A 223 -18.50 1.80 7.81
CA ARG A 223 -18.29 0.34 7.81
C ARG A 223 -18.74 -0.32 6.52
N VAL A 224 -19.89 0.09 5.97
CA VAL A 224 -20.40 -0.36 4.66
C VAL A 224 -19.43 0.04 3.54
N SER A 225 -18.95 1.28 3.56
CA SER A 225 -17.98 1.78 2.58
C SER A 225 -16.67 1.00 2.67
N PHE A 226 -16.22 0.69 3.88
CA PHE A 226 -14.98 -0.04 4.11
C PHE A 226 -15.09 -1.51 3.66
N ALA A 227 -16.17 -2.20 4.00
CA ALA A 227 -16.44 -3.55 3.53
C ALA A 227 -16.40 -3.62 2.00
N TRP A 228 -17.04 -2.65 1.34
CA TRP A 228 -17.06 -2.58 -0.13
C TRP A 228 -15.68 -2.27 -0.73
N LEU A 229 -14.94 -1.30 -0.17
CA LEU A 229 -13.58 -1.00 -0.60
C LEU A 229 -12.64 -2.21 -0.43
N LEU A 230 -12.75 -2.97 0.67
CA LEU A 230 -11.90 -4.14 0.85
C LEU A 230 -12.22 -5.23 -0.18
N ILE A 231 -13.50 -5.48 -0.48
CA ILE A 231 -13.90 -6.43 -1.54
C ILE A 231 -13.28 -6.02 -2.88
N GLN A 232 -13.35 -4.74 -3.23
CA GLN A 232 -12.74 -4.21 -4.45
C GLN A 232 -11.21 -4.29 -4.44
N ALA A 233 -10.56 -4.15 -3.28
CA ALA A 233 -9.10 -4.26 -3.18
C ALA A 233 -8.61 -5.67 -3.52
N TYR A 234 -9.44 -6.69 -3.27
CA TYR A 234 -9.18 -8.09 -3.62
C TYR A 234 -9.40 -8.44 -5.09
N ASP A 235 -9.81 -7.46 -5.89
CA ASP A 235 -10.16 -7.67 -7.27
C ASP A 235 -8.96 -7.53 -8.21
N ALA A 236 -8.49 -8.66 -8.75
CA ALA A 236 -7.30 -8.70 -9.60
C ALA A 236 -7.43 -7.86 -10.88
N ARG A 237 -8.65 -7.64 -11.38
CA ARG A 237 -8.92 -6.88 -12.62
C ARG A 237 -8.96 -5.37 -12.38
N LEU A 238 -9.09 -4.92 -11.15
CA LEU A 238 -9.17 -3.49 -10.85
C LEU A 238 -7.78 -2.86 -10.88
N SER A 239 -7.57 -1.85 -11.74
CA SER A 239 -6.28 -1.17 -11.80
C SER A 239 -6.00 -0.37 -10.52
N THR A 240 -4.72 -0.17 -10.19
CA THR A 240 -4.29 0.56 -8.98
C THR A 240 -4.78 2.00 -9.02
N GLU A 241 -4.67 2.67 -10.16
CA GLU A 241 -5.20 4.01 -10.40
C GLU A 241 -6.73 4.07 -10.26
N SER A 242 -7.44 3.07 -10.81
CA SER A 242 -8.90 3.01 -10.71
C SER A 242 -9.32 2.81 -9.25
N PHE A 243 -8.64 1.93 -8.51
CA PHE A 243 -8.89 1.74 -7.09
C PHE A 243 -8.63 3.02 -6.29
N ILE A 244 -7.50 3.71 -6.52
CA ILE A 244 -7.17 4.98 -5.85
C ILE A 244 -8.27 6.01 -6.09
N LYS A 245 -8.77 6.13 -7.33
CA LYS A 245 -9.87 7.04 -7.66
C LYS A 245 -11.15 6.68 -6.89
N ILE A 246 -11.48 5.39 -6.81
CA ILE A 246 -12.65 4.91 -6.06
C ILE A 246 -12.48 5.18 -4.57
N TYR A 247 -11.30 4.91 -4.01
CA TYR A 247 -10.97 5.21 -2.62
C TYR A 247 -11.20 6.69 -2.31
N LYS A 248 -10.57 7.61 -3.05
CA LYS A 248 -10.70 9.06 -2.84
C LYS A 248 -12.16 9.51 -2.89
N THR A 249 -12.90 9.06 -3.91
CA THR A 249 -14.31 9.44 -4.05
C THR A 249 -15.19 8.92 -2.90
N ASN A 250 -14.79 7.83 -2.23
CA ASN A 250 -15.54 7.26 -1.10
C ASN A 250 -15.01 7.75 0.26
N SER A 251 -13.76 8.19 0.36
CA SER A 251 -13.13 8.64 1.62
C SER A 251 -13.34 10.12 1.92
N GLU A 252 -13.47 10.97 0.90
CA GLU A 252 -13.52 12.44 0.98
C GLU A 252 -14.60 13.06 1.90
N ARG A 253 -15.52 12.28 2.48
CA ARG A 253 -16.57 12.83 3.37
C ARG A 253 -16.74 12.16 4.73
N HIS A 254 -16.37 10.88 4.89
CA HIS A 254 -16.87 10.09 6.04
C HIS A 254 -15.98 8.92 6.50
N MET A 255 -14.74 8.78 5.99
CA MET A 255 -13.85 7.68 6.41
C MET A 255 -12.92 8.13 7.54
N ASP A 256 -12.95 7.38 8.63
CA ASP A 256 -11.88 7.41 9.63
C ASP A 256 -10.68 6.61 9.08
N HIS A 257 -9.56 7.33 8.87
CA HIS A 257 -8.28 6.83 8.40
C HIS A 257 -7.57 6.05 9.51
N ASN A 258 -8.22 4.99 9.97
CA ASN A 258 -7.64 4.08 10.94
C ASN A 258 -6.53 3.27 10.26
N GLY A 259 -5.30 3.37 10.76
CA GLY A 259 -4.14 2.69 10.18
C GLY A 259 -4.32 1.17 10.01
N TYR A 260 -5.17 0.51 10.82
CA TYR A 260 -5.51 -0.90 10.62
C TYR A 260 -6.31 -1.14 9.33
N ARG A 261 -7.28 -0.28 9.02
CA ARG A 261 -8.07 -0.38 7.78
C ARG A 261 -7.20 -0.14 6.55
N ILE A 262 -6.31 0.85 6.63
CA ILE A 262 -5.32 1.13 5.59
C ILE A 262 -4.41 -0.07 5.36
N TRP A 263 -3.93 -0.70 6.44
CA TRP A 263 -3.17 -1.94 6.35
C TRP A 263 -3.97 -3.06 5.67
N GLN A 264 -5.25 -3.27 6.02
CA GLN A 264 -6.10 -4.29 5.38
C GLN A 264 -6.25 -4.04 3.87
N LEU A 265 -6.45 -2.79 3.45
CA LEU A 265 -6.54 -2.42 2.02
C LEU A 265 -5.21 -2.68 1.29
N ALA A 266 -4.08 -2.32 1.90
CA ALA A 266 -2.77 -2.55 1.31
C ALA A 266 -2.47 -4.05 1.13
N VAL A 267 -2.75 -4.87 2.14
CA VAL A 267 -2.60 -6.33 2.08
C VAL A 267 -3.48 -6.94 0.99
N ALA A 268 -4.74 -6.51 0.90
CA ALA A 268 -5.67 -6.98 -0.12
C ALA A 268 -5.21 -6.60 -1.54
N HIS A 269 -4.78 -5.36 -1.73
CA HIS A 269 -4.29 -4.87 -3.02
C HIS A 269 -3.03 -5.62 -3.47
N LEU A 270 -2.04 -5.79 -2.59
CA LEU A 270 -0.82 -6.54 -2.94
C LEU A 270 -1.12 -7.99 -3.27
N HIS A 271 -2.09 -8.60 -2.59
CA HIS A 271 -2.51 -9.98 -2.87
C HIS A 271 -3.18 -10.10 -4.25
N SER A 272 -4.14 -9.23 -4.57
CA SER A 272 -4.85 -9.27 -5.85
C SER A 272 -3.95 -8.99 -7.05
N ARG A 273 -2.84 -8.28 -6.85
CA ARG A 273 -1.79 -8.08 -7.87
C ARG A 273 -0.74 -9.18 -7.95
N GLY A 274 -0.87 -10.26 -7.16
CA GLY A 274 0.11 -11.34 -7.11
C GLY A 274 1.45 -10.94 -6.49
N MET A 275 1.54 -9.75 -5.88
CA MET A 275 2.76 -9.27 -5.22
C MET A 275 2.95 -9.92 -3.85
N LEU A 276 1.85 -10.29 -3.19
CA LEU A 276 1.83 -11.06 -1.95
C LEU A 276 1.28 -12.47 -2.23
N PRO A 277 2.16 -13.51 -2.29
CA PRO A 277 1.74 -14.89 -2.52
C PRO A 277 0.71 -15.38 -1.49
N LYS A 278 -0.10 -16.38 -1.85
CA LYS A 278 -1.19 -16.91 -1.01
C LYS A 278 -0.75 -17.28 0.40
N ASP A 279 0.40 -17.94 0.56
CA ASP A 279 0.90 -18.33 1.88
C ASP A 279 1.41 -17.15 2.69
N ALA A 280 2.03 -16.16 2.05
CA ALA A 280 2.42 -14.92 2.69
C ALA A 280 1.19 -14.10 3.10
N HIS A 281 0.16 -14.04 2.25
CA HIS A 281 -1.12 -13.40 2.55
C HIS A 281 -1.79 -14.04 3.76
N ARG A 282 -1.84 -15.38 3.85
CA ARG A 282 -2.37 -16.10 5.01
C ARG A 282 -1.62 -15.76 6.30
N ARG A 283 -0.30 -15.65 6.26
CA ARG A 283 0.52 -15.27 7.41
C ARG A 283 0.28 -13.82 7.84
N VAL A 284 0.25 -12.89 6.88
CA VAL A 284 0.08 -11.46 7.15
C VAL A 284 -1.34 -11.13 7.62
N ALA A 285 -2.36 -11.70 6.96
CA ALA A 285 -3.78 -11.44 7.25
C ALA A 285 -4.37 -12.36 8.36
N GLY A 286 -3.57 -13.28 8.93
CA GLY A 286 -4.03 -14.34 9.82
C GLY A 286 -4.34 -13.94 11.28
N TRP A 287 -4.80 -14.93 12.05
CA TRP A 287 -5.15 -14.87 13.49
C TRP A 287 -3.90 -14.80 14.38
N ASN A 288 -3.15 -13.70 14.32
CA ASN A 288 -2.16 -13.42 15.36
C ASN A 288 -2.80 -12.48 16.38
N PHE A 289 -3.27 -13.06 17.48
CA PHE A 289 -4.04 -12.40 18.55
C PHE A 289 -3.31 -11.30 19.31
N TYR A 290 -2.01 -11.14 19.09
CA TYR A 290 -1.18 -10.19 19.82
C TYR A 290 -0.34 -9.28 18.90
N ASP A 291 -0.60 -9.26 17.59
CA ASP A 291 0.18 -8.41 16.68
C ASP A 291 -0.36 -6.98 16.65
N SER A 292 0.37 -6.06 17.29
CA SER A 292 0.13 -4.62 17.23
C SER A 292 0.20 -4.11 15.78
N LEU A 293 -0.40 -2.96 15.47
CA LEU A 293 -0.35 -2.39 14.12
C LEU A 293 1.11 -2.20 13.60
N PRO A 294 2.07 -1.72 14.42
CA PRO A 294 3.50 -1.73 14.07
C PRO A 294 4.05 -3.09 13.62
N GLN A 295 3.70 -4.15 14.35
CA GLN A 295 4.14 -5.52 14.03
C GLN A 295 3.52 -6.02 12.73
N ARG A 296 2.27 -5.65 12.43
CA ARG A 296 1.60 -5.99 11.17
C ARG A 296 2.24 -5.34 9.95
N TRP A 297 2.62 -4.05 10.05
CA TRP A 297 3.38 -3.37 9.00
C TRP A 297 4.75 -3.98 8.80
N THR A 298 5.43 -4.31 9.90
CA THR A 298 6.73 -5.00 9.88
C THR A 298 6.63 -6.37 9.23
N LEU A 299 5.62 -7.17 9.56
CA LEU A 299 5.41 -8.50 9.00
C LEU A 299 5.11 -8.43 7.49
N LEU A 300 4.32 -7.44 7.06
CA LEU A 300 4.05 -7.20 5.64
C LEU A 300 5.34 -6.84 4.90
N ALA A 301 6.10 -5.85 5.37
CA ALA A 301 7.35 -5.42 4.73
C ALA A 301 8.41 -6.54 4.70
N LYS A 302 8.56 -7.31 5.78
CA LYS A 302 9.39 -8.52 5.81
C LYS A 302 8.93 -9.54 4.77
N SER A 303 7.62 -9.80 4.69
CA SER A 303 7.08 -10.76 3.73
C SER A 303 7.39 -10.36 2.29
N LEU A 304 7.25 -9.07 1.94
CA LEU A 304 7.61 -8.57 0.61
C LEU A 304 9.12 -8.69 0.33
N SER A 305 9.96 -8.39 1.33
CA SER A 305 11.43 -8.45 1.21
C SER A 305 11.95 -9.87 0.94
N THR A 306 11.20 -10.91 1.34
CA THR A 306 11.58 -12.32 1.09
C THR A 306 11.15 -12.85 -0.28
N THR A 307 10.46 -12.05 -1.08
CA THR A 307 9.97 -12.48 -2.40
C THR A 307 10.88 -12.00 -3.52
N GLU A 308 10.78 -12.66 -4.68
CA GLU A 308 11.44 -12.19 -5.91
C GLU A 308 11.00 -10.77 -6.27
N ASN A 309 11.92 -9.94 -6.78
CA ASN A 309 11.68 -8.53 -7.10
C ASN A 309 11.19 -7.71 -5.89
N ALA A 310 11.82 -7.91 -4.72
CA ALA A 310 11.50 -7.25 -3.46
C ALA A 310 11.38 -5.72 -3.60
N ASP A 311 12.33 -5.07 -4.28
CA ASP A 311 12.35 -3.61 -4.46
C ASP A 311 11.12 -3.11 -5.24
N ALA A 312 10.75 -3.79 -6.34
CA ALA A 312 9.59 -3.44 -7.14
C ALA A 312 8.27 -3.61 -6.36
N LYS A 313 8.17 -4.66 -5.53
CA LYS A 313 7.01 -4.90 -4.69
C LYS A 313 6.89 -3.91 -3.54
N MET A 314 8.02 -3.52 -2.95
CA MET A 314 8.07 -2.47 -1.93
C MET A 314 7.69 -1.12 -2.55
N ALA A 315 8.21 -0.80 -3.73
CA ALA A 315 7.85 0.42 -4.47
C ALA A 315 6.35 0.43 -4.81
N SER A 316 5.76 -0.71 -5.17
CA SER A 316 4.32 -0.79 -5.39
C SER A 316 3.49 -0.57 -4.12
N LEU A 317 3.96 -1.04 -2.95
CA LEU A 317 3.30 -0.74 -1.67
C LEU A 317 3.38 0.76 -1.36
N CYS A 318 4.57 1.35 -1.46
CA CYS A 318 4.78 2.78 -1.24
C CYS A 318 3.95 3.64 -2.21
N GLY A 319 3.94 3.29 -3.50
CA GLY A 319 3.17 3.96 -4.53
C GLY A 319 1.66 3.85 -4.32
N PHE A 320 1.16 2.68 -3.91
CA PHE A 320 -0.25 2.50 -3.54
C PHE A 320 -0.64 3.41 -2.36
N LEU A 321 0.14 3.38 -1.27
CA LEU A 321 -0.12 4.19 -0.08
C LEU A 321 0.00 5.70 -0.38
N ALA A 322 0.98 6.10 -1.19
CA ALA A 322 1.11 7.48 -1.64
C ALA A 322 -0.10 7.90 -2.49
N GLY A 323 -0.59 7.02 -3.35
CA GLY A 323 -1.77 7.24 -4.18
C GLY A 323 -3.03 7.54 -3.36
N ILE A 324 -3.24 6.81 -2.27
CA ILE A 324 -4.37 7.03 -1.35
C ILE A 324 -4.11 8.10 -0.27
N GLY A 325 -2.88 8.60 -0.13
CA GLY A 325 -2.51 9.64 0.83
C GLY A 325 -2.05 9.14 2.21
N GLU A 326 -1.84 7.84 2.37
CA GLU A 326 -1.76 7.15 3.67
C GLU A 326 -0.38 6.53 3.96
N THR A 327 0.68 7.05 3.32
CA THR A 327 2.05 6.53 3.48
C THR A 327 2.55 6.58 4.93
N TRP A 328 2.02 7.50 5.74
CA TRP A 328 2.47 7.72 7.11
C TRP A 328 2.19 6.54 8.04
N HIS A 329 1.07 5.83 7.87
CA HIS A 329 0.75 4.66 8.70
C HIS A 329 1.78 3.53 8.60
N LEU A 330 2.35 3.32 7.40
CA LEU A 330 3.45 2.37 7.21
C LEU A 330 4.70 2.82 7.97
N ILE A 331 5.04 4.11 7.87
CA ILE A 331 6.25 4.68 8.45
C ILE A 331 6.19 4.64 9.98
N GLU A 332 5.09 5.13 10.55
CA GLU A 332 4.88 5.10 12.00
C GLU A 332 4.98 3.67 12.54
N GLY A 333 4.34 2.73 11.86
CA GLY A 333 4.39 1.32 12.22
C GLY A 333 5.80 0.75 12.19
N LEU A 334 6.61 1.10 11.18
CA LEU A 334 7.98 0.60 11.06
C LEU A 334 8.95 1.26 12.06
N ILE A 335 8.82 2.57 12.31
CA ILE A 335 9.65 3.26 13.30
C ILE A 335 9.33 2.75 14.70
N ALA A 336 8.05 2.61 15.05
CA ALA A 336 7.63 2.06 16.34
C ALA A 336 8.14 0.63 16.53
N ALA A 337 8.01 -0.21 15.50
CA ALA A 337 8.54 -1.57 15.54
C ALA A 337 10.08 -1.60 15.63
N HIS A 338 10.78 -0.69 14.96
CA HIS A 338 12.24 -0.57 15.04
C HIS A 338 12.71 -0.25 16.46
N ALA A 339 11.94 0.55 17.20
CA ALA A 339 12.25 0.87 18.58
C ALA A 339 12.09 -0.30 19.54
N GLU A 340 11.13 -1.19 19.28
CA GLU A 340 10.97 -2.43 20.03
C GLU A 340 12.01 -3.50 19.61
N ALA A 341 12.24 -3.64 18.30
CA ALA A 341 13.13 -4.63 17.72
C ALA A 341 13.86 -4.06 16.48
N PRO A 342 15.20 -3.94 16.50
CA PRO A 342 15.95 -3.33 15.41
C PRO A 342 15.71 -4.00 14.05
N CYS A 343 15.20 -3.21 13.10
CA CYS A 343 14.89 -3.60 11.73
C CYS A 343 15.45 -2.64 10.66
N THR A 344 16.70 -2.16 10.86
CA THR A 344 17.35 -1.12 10.06
C THR A 344 17.28 -1.34 8.54
N GLU A 345 17.53 -2.56 8.06
CA GLU A 345 17.52 -2.84 6.61
C GLU A 345 16.14 -2.65 5.99
N MET A 346 15.08 -2.95 6.75
CA MET A 346 13.71 -2.75 6.29
C MET A 346 13.34 -1.27 6.21
N LEU A 347 13.78 -0.46 7.18
CA LEU A 347 13.61 1.00 7.11
C LEU A 347 14.31 1.57 5.88
N ARG A 348 15.53 1.12 5.56
CA ARG A 348 16.26 1.54 4.36
C ARG A 348 15.57 1.09 3.07
N ALA A 349 15.09 -0.16 3.01
CA ALA A 349 14.38 -0.68 1.84
C ALA A 349 13.13 0.15 1.53
N VAL A 350 12.33 0.47 2.57
CA VAL A 350 11.13 1.32 2.42
C VAL A 350 11.50 2.75 2.09
N ALA A 351 12.58 3.28 2.67
CA ALA A 351 13.07 4.62 2.36
C ALA A 351 13.51 4.76 0.91
N ASN A 352 14.14 3.73 0.34
CA ASN A 352 14.59 3.69 -1.06
C ASN A 352 13.43 3.49 -2.04
N ALA A 353 12.39 2.76 -1.62
CA ALA A 353 11.19 2.51 -2.40
C ALA A 353 10.17 3.66 -2.35
N SER A 354 10.35 4.62 -1.44
CA SER A 354 9.49 5.79 -1.30
C SER A 354 9.91 6.90 -2.25
N ASP A 355 8.96 7.42 -3.02
CA ASP A 355 9.15 8.61 -3.85
C ASP A 355 9.01 9.93 -3.06
N LYS A 356 8.71 9.84 -1.76
CA LYS A 356 8.52 10.99 -0.87
C LYS A 356 9.76 11.21 0.00
N LEU A 357 10.37 12.37 -0.18
CA LEU A 357 11.68 12.68 0.35
C LEU A 357 11.68 12.89 1.87
N ASP A 358 10.68 13.59 2.40
CA ASP A 358 10.40 13.72 3.83
C ASP A 358 10.34 12.35 4.54
N ILE A 359 9.63 11.41 3.94
CA ILE A 359 9.49 10.02 4.39
C ILE A 359 10.82 9.27 4.36
N THR A 360 11.53 9.36 3.23
CA THR A 360 12.85 8.74 3.06
C THR A 360 13.78 9.20 4.18
N ILE A 361 13.78 10.50 4.45
CA ILE A 361 14.67 11.10 5.43
C ILE A 361 14.29 10.69 6.86
N ALA A 362 12.99 10.68 7.22
CA ALA A 362 12.51 10.22 8.53
C ALA A 362 12.93 8.77 8.83
N LEU A 363 12.73 7.87 7.85
CA LEU A 363 13.14 6.46 7.96
C LEU A 363 14.66 6.32 8.10
N HIS A 364 15.45 7.13 7.40
CA HIS A 364 16.90 7.13 7.55
C HIS A 364 17.36 7.63 8.92
N ILE A 365 16.69 8.62 9.52
CA ILE A 365 16.97 8.98 10.92
C ILE A 365 16.69 7.80 11.83
N ALA A 366 15.48 7.23 11.76
CA ALA A 366 15.07 6.14 12.63
C ALA A 366 16.01 4.92 12.51
N ALA A 367 16.49 4.63 11.31
CA ALA A 367 17.43 3.55 11.02
C ALA A 367 18.81 3.73 11.69
N ASN A 368 19.23 4.97 11.98
CA ASN A 368 20.55 5.27 12.54
C ASN A 368 20.50 5.80 13.99
N ASP A 369 19.32 6.21 14.47
CA ASP A 369 19.11 6.75 15.81
C ASP A 369 17.68 6.45 16.29
N THR A 370 17.54 5.33 16.99
CA THR A 370 16.25 4.82 17.46
C THR A 370 15.53 5.78 18.42
N LYS A 371 16.28 6.49 19.28
CA LYS A 371 15.70 7.45 20.24
C LYS A 371 15.10 8.66 19.52
N HIS A 372 15.85 9.25 18.59
CA HIS A 372 15.35 10.39 17.81
C HIS A 372 14.29 9.97 16.78
N GLY A 373 14.38 8.76 16.24
CA GLY A 373 13.31 8.16 15.42
C GLY A 373 11.97 8.13 16.15
N ASN A 374 11.94 7.71 17.41
CA ASN A 374 10.72 7.75 18.22
C ASN A 374 10.20 9.16 18.49
N HIS A 375 11.08 10.14 18.67
CA HIS A 375 10.67 11.54 18.81
C HIS A 375 9.99 12.08 17.53
N LEU A 376 10.26 11.52 16.35
CA LEU A 376 9.52 11.85 15.11
C LEU A 376 8.06 11.36 15.14
N LEU A 377 7.74 10.35 15.97
CA LEU A 377 6.36 9.88 16.20
C LEU A 377 5.62 10.73 17.23
N CYS A 378 6.35 11.50 18.04
CA CYS A 378 5.79 12.37 19.08
C CYS A 378 5.44 13.76 18.53
N ALA A 379 4.79 13.83 17.36
CA ALA A 379 4.25 15.09 16.89
C ALA A 379 3.03 15.47 17.75
N GLU A 380 3.00 16.71 18.23
CA GLU A 380 1.85 17.26 18.94
C GLU A 380 0.61 17.25 18.01
N PRO A 381 -0.59 16.89 18.53
CA PRO A 381 -1.79 16.87 17.74
C PRO A 381 -2.03 18.23 17.05
N GLY A 382 -2.07 18.25 15.72
CA GLY A 382 -2.39 19.45 14.93
C GLY A 382 -1.22 20.14 14.20
N LYS A 383 0.00 19.61 14.22
CA LYS A 383 1.09 20.15 13.37
C LYS A 383 0.88 19.79 11.88
N THR A 384 1.08 20.77 11.00
CA THR A 384 1.11 20.60 9.54
C THR A 384 2.31 19.76 9.11
N THR A 385 2.35 19.32 7.84
CA THR A 385 3.53 18.65 7.24
C THR A 385 4.81 19.47 7.44
N GLU A 386 4.71 20.79 7.40
CA GLU A 386 5.81 21.74 7.67
C GLU A 386 6.27 21.67 9.13
N GLY A 387 5.36 21.59 10.11
CA GLY A 387 5.70 21.45 11.52
C GLY A 387 6.38 20.12 11.88
N HIS A 388 6.06 19.04 11.16
CA HIS A 388 6.77 17.76 11.25
C HIS A 388 8.19 17.89 10.69
N PHE A 389 8.32 18.58 9.56
CA PHE A 389 9.61 18.79 8.90
C PHE A 389 10.55 19.71 9.69
N GLU A 390 10.03 20.74 10.37
CA GLU A 390 10.81 21.59 11.28
C GLU A 390 11.32 20.81 12.50
N THR A 391 10.46 19.97 13.09
CA THR A 391 10.83 19.07 14.20
C THR A 391 11.93 18.10 13.75
N PHE A 392 11.81 17.61 12.52
CA PHE A 392 12.81 16.77 11.87
C PHE A 392 14.16 17.49 11.68
N MET A 393 14.14 18.74 11.19
CA MET A 393 15.35 19.53 10.92
C MET A 393 16.07 20.02 12.17
N ALA A 394 15.42 20.00 13.33
CA ALA A 394 16.04 20.26 14.63
C ALA A 394 17.01 19.17 15.08
N TYR A 395 16.98 17.96 14.47
CA TYR A 395 17.91 16.90 14.81
C TYR A 395 19.34 17.21 14.35
N PRO A 396 20.39 17.06 15.19
CA PRO A 396 21.76 17.49 14.87
C PRO A 396 22.37 16.91 13.59
N LYS A 397 21.89 15.75 13.11
CA LYS A 397 22.36 15.13 11.86
C LYS A 397 21.33 15.21 10.72
N ALA A 398 20.19 15.89 10.91
CA ALA A 398 19.11 16.00 9.93
C ALA A 398 19.61 16.50 8.58
N GLU A 399 20.44 17.54 8.58
CA GLU A 399 21.09 18.08 7.38
C GLU A 399 21.86 16.99 6.61
N SER A 400 22.62 16.14 7.30
CA SER A 400 23.38 15.05 6.67
C SER A 400 22.47 14.01 6.01
N PHE A 401 21.32 13.73 6.64
CA PHE A 401 20.31 12.82 6.08
C PHE A 401 19.57 13.44 4.90
N ALA A 402 19.15 14.69 5.01
CA ALA A 402 18.51 15.44 3.93
C ALA A 402 19.40 15.48 2.67
N TRP A 403 20.68 15.80 2.82
CA TRP A 403 21.62 15.77 1.70
C TRP A 403 21.92 14.37 1.15
N ARG A 404 21.85 13.32 1.97
CA ARG A 404 21.97 11.94 1.48
C ARG A 404 20.75 11.53 0.69
N ALA A 405 19.55 11.93 1.12
CA ALA A 405 18.32 11.64 0.40
C ALA A 405 18.26 12.41 -0.94
N ILE A 406 18.74 13.65 -1.00
CA ILE A 406 18.90 14.40 -2.26
C ILE A 406 19.82 13.67 -3.24
N LYS A 407 20.89 13.04 -2.73
CA LYS A 407 21.86 12.27 -3.53
C LYS A 407 21.36 10.88 -3.93
N ALA A 408 20.50 10.27 -3.13
CA ALA A 408 20.02 8.92 -3.35
C ALA A 408 19.09 8.86 -4.57
N GLN A 409 18.90 7.67 -5.15
CA GLN A 409 18.02 7.47 -6.32
C GLN A 409 16.52 7.66 -5.99
N GLY A 410 16.11 7.58 -4.72
CA GLY A 410 14.72 7.84 -4.29
C GLY A 410 14.32 9.32 -4.33
N GLY A 411 13.03 9.59 -4.46
CA GLY A 411 12.45 10.94 -4.54
C GLY A 411 12.44 11.55 -5.94
N THR A 412 11.35 12.24 -6.31
CA THR A 412 11.23 12.94 -7.60
C THR A 412 12.19 14.13 -7.69
N VAL A 413 12.50 14.57 -8.91
CA VAL A 413 13.35 15.76 -9.13
C VAL A 413 12.74 16.99 -8.46
N GLU A 414 11.41 17.12 -8.54
CA GLU A 414 10.64 18.19 -7.92
C GLU A 414 10.78 18.17 -6.39
N SER A 415 10.58 17.01 -5.75
CA SER A 415 10.73 16.90 -4.29
C SER A 415 12.15 17.21 -3.80
N LYS A 416 13.17 16.86 -4.59
CA LYS A 416 14.57 17.18 -4.31
C LYS A 416 14.82 18.69 -4.43
N MET A 417 14.23 19.34 -5.43
CA MET A 417 14.31 20.78 -5.60
C MET A 417 13.65 21.52 -4.43
N GLU A 418 12.43 21.13 -4.05
CA GLU A 418 11.68 21.69 -2.92
C GLU A 418 12.48 21.57 -1.61
N LEU A 419 13.09 20.41 -1.35
CA LEU A 419 13.92 20.25 -0.16
C LEU A 419 15.18 21.12 -0.21
N ILE A 420 15.84 21.25 -1.35
CA ILE A 420 17.01 22.14 -1.48
C ILE A 420 16.60 23.60 -1.22
N ASP A 421 15.43 24.02 -1.72
CA ASP A 421 14.87 25.36 -1.50
C ASP A 421 14.62 25.59 -0.01
N LEU A 422 13.93 24.66 0.64
CA LEU A 422 13.62 24.71 2.06
C LEU A 422 14.89 24.76 2.93
N LEU A 423 15.87 23.89 2.66
CA LEU A 423 17.16 23.91 3.35
C LEU A 423 17.86 25.26 3.16
N SER A 424 17.77 25.85 1.96
CA SER A 424 18.41 27.13 1.65
C SER A 424 17.75 28.31 2.35
N GLU A 425 16.43 28.29 2.54
CA GLU A 425 15.72 29.27 3.36
C GLU A 425 16.11 29.14 4.83
N MET A 426 16.13 27.92 5.37
CA MET A 426 16.55 27.65 6.74
C MET A 426 17.99 28.12 7.02
N TYR A 427 18.92 27.93 6.09
CA TYR A 427 20.30 28.39 6.27
C TYR A 427 20.44 29.91 6.21
N ALA A 428 19.62 30.57 5.40
CA ALA A 428 19.61 32.03 5.31
C ALA A 428 19.08 32.67 6.60
N SER A 429 18.06 32.06 7.22
CA SER A 429 17.43 32.56 8.45
C SER A 429 18.11 32.11 9.77
N SER A 430 19.02 31.13 9.72
CA SER A 430 19.62 30.55 10.93
C SER A 430 20.65 31.47 11.61
N ALA A 431 20.33 31.92 12.84
CA ALA A 431 21.22 32.75 13.68
C ALA A 431 22.48 32.02 14.18
N THR A 432 22.50 30.69 14.17
CA THR A 432 23.61 29.89 14.75
C THR A 432 24.73 29.60 13.76
N LEU A 433 24.54 29.91 12.47
CA LEU A 433 25.54 29.64 11.43
C LEU A 433 26.49 30.80 11.25
N SER A 434 27.79 30.50 11.31
CA SER A 434 28.81 31.44 10.86
C SER A 434 28.64 31.76 9.38
N ARG A 435 29.09 32.94 9.01
CA ARG A 435 29.04 33.44 7.63
C ARG A 435 29.67 32.50 6.60
N SER A 436 30.84 31.95 6.93
CA SER A 436 31.53 30.96 6.08
C SER A 436 30.75 29.65 5.94
N GLN A 437 29.92 29.28 6.93
CA GLN A 437 29.02 28.14 6.82
C GLN A 437 27.82 28.46 5.91
N ARG A 438 27.19 29.64 6.06
CA ARG A 438 26.08 30.08 5.18
C ARG A 438 26.49 30.06 3.70
N ILE A 439 27.67 30.62 3.37
CA ILE A 439 28.18 30.65 1.99
C ILE A 439 28.51 29.24 1.47
N ARG A 440 29.13 28.37 2.28
CA ARG A 440 29.41 26.98 1.88
C ARG A 440 28.12 26.20 1.61
N ARG A 441 27.07 26.40 2.42
CA ARG A 441 25.78 25.75 2.25
C ARG A 441 25.02 26.28 1.03
N ALA A 442 25.04 27.59 0.79
CA ALA A 442 24.47 28.19 -0.42
C ALA A 442 25.17 27.66 -1.70
N ARG A 443 26.51 27.56 -1.69
CA ARG A 443 27.27 26.93 -2.79
C ARG A 443 26.87 25.48 -3.02
N ARG A 444 26.65 24.72 -1.94
CA ARG A 444 26.20 23.34 -2.00
C ARG A 444 24.82 23.26 -2.66
N ALA A 445 23.85 24.06 -2.23
CA ALA A 445 22.51 24.11 -2.81
C ALA A 445 22.54 24.40 -4.32
N VAL A 446 23.29 25.43 -4.73
CA VAL A 446 23.51 25.77 -6.14
C VAL A 446 24.08 24.58 -6.92
N ALA A 447 25.12 23.93 -6.41
CA ALA A 447 25.75 22.81 -7.09
C ALA A 447 24.78 21.64 -7.32
N TYR A 448 23.93 21.31 -6.35
CA TYR A 448 22.94 20.23 -6.50
C TYR A 448 21.81 20.60 -7.47
N GLN A 449 21.24 21.81 -7.40
CA GLN A 449 20.17 22.19 -8.34
C GLN A 449 20.67 22.26 -9.79
N VAL A 450 21.85 22.83 -10.01
CA VAL A 450 22.48 22.85 -11.33
C VAL A 450 22.76 21.43 -11.82
N ALA A 451 23.14 20.50 -10.95
CA ALA A 451 23.35 19.11 -11.34
C ALA A 451 22.04 18.36 -11.65
N LEU A 452 20.97 18.63 -10.89
CA LEU A 452 19.66 17.99 -11.06
C LEU A 452 18.93 18.48 -12.33
N VAL A 453 18.79 19.80 -12.47
CA VAL A 453 17.92 20.43 -13.49
C VAL A 453 18.64 21.45 -14.38
N GLY A 454 19.93 21.72 -14.14
CA GLY A 454 20.69 22.71 -14.93
C GLY A 454 20.34 24.17 -14.65
N ARG A 455 19.46 24.43 -13.69
CA ARG A 455 18.97 25.77 -13.30
C ARG A 455 18.97 25.91 -11.78
N ILE A 456 18.86 27.15 -11.32
CA ILE A 456 18.79 27.50 -9.89
C ILE A 456 17.41 28.11 -9.63
N SER A 457 16.77 27.73 -8.53
CA SER A 457 15.49 28.31 -8.13
C SER A 457 15.66 29.77 -7.68
N PRO A 458 14.61 30.60 -7.78
CA PRO A 458 14.61 31.95 -7.21
C PRO A 458 14.92 31.95 -5.70
N THR A 459 14.46 30.93 -4.97
CA THR A 459 14.71 30.80 -3.52
C THR A 459 16.19 30.60 -3.22
N VAL A 460 16.86 29.65 -3.88
CA VAL A 460 18.30 29.44 -3.68
C VAL A 460 19.09 30.67 -4.10
N LEU A 461 18.71 31.32 -5.20
CA LEU A 461 19.39 32.54 -5.65
C LEU A 461 19.27 33.68 -4.62
N ARG A 462 18.08 33.88 -4.02
CA ARG A 462 17.90 34.85 -2.93
C ARG A 462 18.76 34.50 -1.71
N SER A 463 18.78 33.24 -1.28
CA SER A 463 19.62 32.80 -0.17
C SER A 463 21.12 32.99 -0.45
N VAL A 464 21.55 32.81 -1.71
CA VAL A 464 22.92 33.09 -2.14
C VAL A 464 23.23 34.58 -2.01
N ILE A 465 22.37 35.45 -2.56
CA ILE A 465 22.54 36.90 -2.51
C ILE A 465 22.63 37.36 -1.05
N ALA A 466 21.64 36.97 -0.23
CA ALA A 466 21.64 37.28 1.20
C ALA A 466 22.92 36.80 1.90
N ALA A 467 23.38 35.58 1.63
CA ALA A 467 24.59 35.06 2.27
C ALA A 467 25.87 35.82 1.89
N VAL A 468 25.97 36.36 0.67
CA VAL A 468 27.16 37.10 0.23
C VAL A 468 27.11 38.58 0.60
N THR A 469 25.92 39.19 0.68
CA THR A 469 25.74 40.61 1.01
C THR A 469 25.78 40.92 2.50
N LEU A 470 25.69 39.91 3.38
CA LEU A 470 25.79 40.09 4.84
C LEU A 470 26.98 40.96 5.30
N ASP A 471 28.13 40.91 4.60
CA ASP A 471 29.25 41.82 4.95
C ASP A 471 28.90 43.27 4.70
N LEU A 472 28.26 43.54 3.56
CA LEU A 472 27.90 44.88 3.14
C LEU A 472 26.82 45.45 4.07
N ASP A 473 25.87 44.60 4.49
CA ASP A 473 24.86 44.94 5.49
C ASP A 473 25.47 45.33 6.84
N GLU A 474 26.57 44.68 7.24
CA GLU A 474 27.30 44.95 8.48
C GLU A 474 28.37 46.06 8.35
N GLY A 475 28.45 46.74 7.20
CA GLY A 475 29.41 47.84 6.97
C GLY A 475 30.83 47.38 6.59
N HIS A 476 31.01 46.12 6.20
CA HIS A 476 32.28 45.58 5.71
C HIS A 476 32.30 45.52 4.18
N TRP A 477 33.50 45.54 3.58
CA TRP A 477 33.66 45.62 2.12
C TRP A 477 33.18 44.39 1.33
N GLY A 478 32.92 43.26 1.98
CA GLY A 478 32.57 42.03 1.27
C GLY A 478 33.75 41.40 0.52
N ARG A 479 33.85 40.07 0.56
CA ARG A 479 34.88 39.36 -0.23
C ARG A 479 34.54 39.41 -1.72
N GLU A 480 35.44 40.01 -2.49
CA GLU A 480 35.32 40.18 -3.94
C GLU A 480 35.02 38.89 -4.71
N THR A 481 35.65 37.79 -4.30
CA THR A 481 35.43 36.47 -4.91
C THR A 481 34.03 35.92 -4.69
N HIS A 482 33.38 36.26 -3.58
CA HIS A 482 32.01 35.82 -3.27
C HIS A 482 30.98 36.67 -4.00
N LEU A 483 31.20 37.99 -4.08
CA LEU A 483 30.34 38.89 -4.83
C LEU A 483 30.37 38.55 -6.31
N ARG A 484 31.56 38.44 -6.93
CA ARG A 484 31.70 38.03 -8.35
C ARG A 484 31.04 36.69 -8.65
N TRP A 485 31.15 35.73 -7.73
CA TRP A 485 30.46 34.45 -7.86
C TRP A 485 28.94 34.61 -7.91
N ALA A 486 28.34 35.38 -6.98
CA ALA A 486 26.90 35.61 -6.98
C ALA A 486 26.42 36.41 -8.20
N THR A 487 27.16 37.44 -8.64
CA THR A 487 26.84 38.19 -9.86
C THR A 487 26.93 37.30 -11.11
N GLY A 488 27.90 36.40 -11.15
CA GLY A 488 28.00 35.38 -12.20
C GLY A 488 26.77 34.46 -12.24
N LEU A 489 26.28 34.02 -11.07
CA LEU A 489 25.04 33.23 -11.01
C LEU A 489 23.81 33.99 -11.50
N VAL A 490 23.68 35.28 -11.16
CA VAL A 490 22.58 36.12 -11.67
C VAL A 490 22.67 36.29 -13.19
N ARG A 491 23.88 36.49 -13.73
CA ARG A 491 24.10 36.60 -15.17
C ARG A 491 23.67 35.33 -15.90
N ASP A 492 24.09 34.18 -15.36
CA ASP A 492 23.96 32.89 -16.03
C ASP A 492 22.53 32.30 -15.88
N HIS A 493 21.76 32.72 -14.86
CA HIS A 493 20.45 32.14 -14.55
C HIS A 493 19.26 33.13 -14.51
N VAL A 494 19.50 34.45 -14.53
CA VAL A 494 18.45 35.47 -14.60
C VAL A 494 18.59 36.26 -15.90
N SER A 495 19.54 37.19 -15.98
CA SER A 495 19.90 37.89 -17.21
C SER A 495 21.22 38.67 -17.06
N PRO A 496 21.92 38.99 -18.17
CA PRO A 496 23.08 39.86 -18.15
C PRO A 496 22.80 41.27 -17.62
N GLU A 497 21.62 41.83 -17.92
CA GLU A 497 21.20 43.16 -17.46
C GLU A 497 20.99 43.18 -15.94
N ALA A 498 20.34 42.15 -15.38
CA ALA A 498 20.15 42.02 -13.94
C ALA A 498 21.49 41.87 -13.20
N ALA A 499 22.47 41.19 -13.80
CA ALA A 499 23.81 41.06 -13.25
C ALA A 499 24.58 42.39 -13.27
N ALA A 500 24.47 43.16 -14.36
CA ALA A 500 25.07 44.48 -14.47
C ALA A 500 24.48 45.45 -13.43
N GLU A 501 23.16 45.40 -13.23
CA GLU A 501 22.47 46.20 -12.22
C GLU A 501 22.89 45.79 -10.79
N MET A 502 22.94 44.48 -10.50
CA MET A 502 23.46 43.98 -9.22
C MET A 502 24.91 44.44 -8.97
N GLN A 503 25.78 44.37 -10.00
CA GLN A 503 27.17 44.83 -9.87
C GLN A 503 27.25 46.32 -9.52
N LYS A 504 26.44 47.15 -10.19
CA LYS A 504 26.34 48.59 -9.91
C LYS A 504 25.87 48.85 -8.48
N GLN A 505 24.85 48.12 -8.01
CA GLN A 505 24.35 48.24 -6.63
C GLN A 505 25.41 47.85 -5.60
N LEU A 506 26.12 46.73 -5.79
CA LEU A 506 27.19 46.29 -4.90
C LEU A 506 28.36 47.28 -4.85
N GLN A 507 28.72 47.90 -5.98
CA GLN A 507 29.74 48.95 -6.04
C GLN A 507 29.30 50.22 -5.31
N GLY A 508 28.06 50.66 -5.54
CA GLY A 508 27.47 51.80 -4.83
C GLY A 508 27.49 51.58 -3.31
N TRP A 509 27.13 50.39 -2.86
CA TRP A 509 27.15 50.07 -1.42
C TRP A 509 28.56 50.11 -0.82
N ARG A 510 29.57 49.59 -1.54
CA ARG A 510 30.97 49.66 -1.11
C ARG A 510 31.49 51.10 -1.04
N HIS A 511 31.07 51.98 -1.95
CA HIS A 511 31.39 53.40 -1.86
C HIS A 511 30.77 54.03 -0.61
N LEU A 512 29.51 53.73 -0.29
CA LEU A 512 28.88 54.20 0.95
C LEU A 512 29.64 53.74 2.20
N ILE A 513 30.10 52.50 2.23
CA ILE A 513 30.93 51.98 3.33
C ILE A 513 32.27 52.71 3.39
N GLN A 514 32.91 52.96 2.24
CA GLN A 514 34.17 53.69 2.15
C GLN A 514 34.04 55.13 2.67
N ASP A 515 32.93 55.80 2.37
CA ASP A 515 32.66 57.17 2.79
C ASP A 515 32.26 57.25 4.28
N ALA A 516 31.60 56.21 4.80
CA ALA A 516 31.22 56.11 6.20
C ALA A 516 32.36 55.67 7.14
N THR A 517 33.45 55.10 6.60
CA THR A 517 34.60 54.65 7.40
C THR A 517 35.65 55.77 7.47
N PRO A 518 35.84 56.45 8.63
CA PRO A 518 36.81 57.52 8.74
C PRO A 518 38.23 57.02 8.46
N ARG A 519 38.92 57.66 7.52
CA ARG A 519 40.34 57.40 7.23
C ARG A 519 41.17 57.79 8.46
N ILE A 520 41.61 56.81 9.25
CA ILE A 520 42.70 57.04 10.19
C ILE A 520 43.96 57.31 9.33
N PRO A 521 44.61 58.48 9.44
CA PRO A 521 45.83 58.74 8.71
C PRO A 521 46.93 57.84 9.28
N THR A 522 47.33 56.85 8.50
CA THR A 522 48.49 56.00 8.79
C THR A 522 49.75 56.79 8.49
N SER A 523 50.23 57.53 9.50
CA SER A 523 51.61 57.94 9.57
C SER A 523 52.47 56.71 9.84
N GLY A 524 53.35 56.41 8.89
CA GLY A 524 54.62 55.70 9.09
C GLY A 524 54.57 54.35 9.78
N ARG A 525 54.56 53.27 9.00
CA ARG A 525 55.39 52.11 9.38
C ARG A 525 56.07 51.47 8.18
N VAL A 526 57.39 51.48 8.34
CA VAL A 526 58.48 51.00 7.51
C VAL A 526 58.28 49.55 7.08
N SER A 527 58.72 49.30 5.84
CA SER A 527 58.98 48.02 5.21
C SER A 527 59.58 46.97 6.15
N ALA A 528 58.93 45.81 6.24
CA ALA A 528 59.60 44.58 6.63
C ALA A 528 59.19 43.49 5.64
N THR A 529 60.24 42.91 5.08
CA THR A 529 60.34 41.90 4.04
C THR A 529 59.64 40.59 4.40
N GLU A 530 59.33 39.86 3.33
CA GLU A 530 58.83 38.51 3.25
C GLU A 530 59.46 37.51 4.23
N SER A 531 58.62 36.68 4.82
CA SER A 531 58.97 35.29 5.16
C SER A 531 57.75 34.42 4.91
N GLY A 532 57.88 33.55 3.91
CA GLY A 532 56.85 32.63 3.46
C GLY A 532 56.43 31.60 4.50
N GLY A 533 55.18 31.18 4.42
CA GLY A 533 54.61 30.06 5.15
C GLY A 533 53.42 29.55 4.34
N GLY A 534 53.65 28.49 3.56
CA GLY A 534 52.68 27.93 2.65
C GLY A 534 51.49 27.28 3.36
N LEU A 535 50.32 27.40 2.74
CA LEU A 535 49.21 26.45 2.80
C LEU A 535 48.14 26.82 1.75
N ASP A 536 48.55 26.83 0.48
CA ASP A 536 47.63 26.79 -0.65
C ASP A 536 47.30 25.32 -0.98
N LYS A 537 46.30 24.79 -0.28
CA LYS A 537 45.38 23.76 -0.80
C LYS A 537 43.99 24.04 -0.25
N VAL A 538 43.33 25.05 -0.81
CA VAL A 538 41.89 25.17 -0.73
C VAL A 538 41.32 24.41 -1.93
N ASP A 539 40.73 23.25 -1.65
CA ASP A 539 40.06 22.39 -2.63
C ASP A 539 39.13 23.20 -3.54
N ALA A 540 39.51 23.30 -4.81
CA ALA A 540 38.59 23.65 -5.87
C ALA A 540 37.58 22.49 -5.99
N PHE A 541 36.42 22.64 -5.34
CA PHE A 541 35.30 21.71 -5.49
C PHE A 541 34.86 21.71 -6.95
N CYS A 542 35.32 20.71 -7.70
CA CYS A 542 35.15 20.63 -9.15
C CYS A 542 33.73 20.14 -9.48
N THR A 543 32.88 21.05 -9.95
CA THR A 543 31.51 20.75 -10.38
C THR A 543 31.44 19.75 -11.54
N SER A 544 32.56 19.52 -12.25
CA SER A 544 32.69 18.51 -13.30
C SER A 544 32.65 17.07 -12.76
N GLN A 545 33.35 16.75 -11.66
CA GLN A 545 33.38 15.38 -11.10
C GLN A 545 32.01 14.93 -10.56
N LEU A 546 31.25 15.87 -9.98
CA LEU A 546 29.88 15.63 -9.52
C LEU A 546 28.90 15.47 -10.70
N ARG A 547 29.10 16.25 -11.78
CA ARG A 547 28.36 16.15 -13.04
C ARG A 547 28.65 14.81 -13.74
N ASP A 548 29.86 14.29 -13.69
CA ASP A 548 30.24 13.03 -14.32
C ASP A 548 29.72 11.81 -13.54
N SER A 549 29.71 11.88 -12.20
CA SER A 549 29.07 10.86 -11.36
C SER A 549 27.57 10.75 -11.65
N LEU A 550 26.86 11.88 -11.73
CA LEU A 550 25.41 11.95 -12.01
C LEU A 550 25.06 11.72 -13.50
N LYS A 551 25.99 11.96 -14.44
CA LYS A 551 25.81 11.63 -15.87
C LYS A 551 26.02 10.14 -16.15
N SER A 552 26.91 9.47 -15.43
CA SER A 552 27.07 8.01 -15.53
C SER A 552 25.79 7.26 -15.14
N GLU A 553 24.97 7.87 -14.28
CA GLU A 553 23.69 7.34 -13.78
C GLU A 553 22.48 7.65 -14.68
N ARG A 554 22.60 8.55 -15.67
CA ARG A 554 21.54 8.79 -16.69
C ARG A 554 21.53 7.75 -17.80
N ARG A 555 22.52 6.85 -17.85
CA ARG A 555 22.51 5.70 -18.77
C ARG A 555 22.10 4.44 -17.99
N GLY A 556 20.79 4.19 -17.91
CA GLY A 556 20.29 2.85 -17.60
C GLY A 556 20.75 1.82 -18.64
N PRO A 557 20.80 0.52 -18.31
CA PRO A 557 21.48 -0.48 -19.11
C PRO A 557 20.68 -0.78 -20.37
N SER A 558 21.21 -0.40 -21.53
CA SER A 558 20.84 -1.00 -22.80
C SER A 558 21.93 -1.96 -23.27
N ALA A 559 21.54 -3.22 -23.37
CA ALA A 559 22.15 -4.31 -24.13
C ALA A 559 23.51 -4.88 -23.66
N LEU A 560 23.40 -6.12 -23.15
CA LEU A 560 24.34 -7.23 -23.24
C LEU A 560 25.37 -7.11 -24.39
N SER A 561 26.65 -7.33 -24.09
CA SER A 561 27.61 -7.82 -25.09
C SER A 561 28.68 -8.72 -24.45
N ASN A 562 28.55 -10.00 -24.78
CA ASN A 562 29.50 -11.10 -24.72
C ASN A 562 30.99 -10.75 -24.56
N ARG A 563 31.59 -11.21 -23.46
CA ARG A 563 33.00 -11.63 -23.44
C ARG A 563 33.21 -12.78 -22.45
N PHE A 564 32.97 -13.99 -22.93
CA PHE A 564 33.68 -15.18 -22.47
C PHE A 564 33.85 -16.14 -23.65
N ILE A 565 34.97 -16.01 -24.37
CA ILE A 565 35.61 -17.08 -25.13
C ILE A 565 37.14 -16.89 -25.04
N ARG A 566 37.80 -17.95 -24.55
CA ARG A 566 39.22 -18.36 -24.61
C ARG A 566 40.24 -17.73 -23.65
N GLY A 567 40.86 -18.64 -22.91
CA GLY A 567 41.94 -18.51 -21.93
C GLY A 567 41.85 -19.71 -21.01
#